data_AF-A0A0Q0XQA8-F1
#
_entry.id   AF-A0A0Q0XQA8-F1
#
_cell.length_a   1.000
_cell.length_b   1.000
_cell.length_c   1.000
_cell.angle_alpha   90.00
_cell.angle_beta   90.00
_cell.angle_gamma   90.00
#
_symmetry.space_group_name_H-M   'P 1'
#
loop_
_entity.id
_entity.type
_entity.pdbx_description
1 polymer ?
#
loop_
_entity_poly.entity_id
_entity_poly.type
_entity_poly.pdbx_seq_one_letter_code
_entity_poly.pdbx_strand_id
1 'polypeptide(L)'
;MTGGIPTHLLTPTRTELANARAAVARIAGDTVGGAYVAAAVQSAGRPGEVIRALRQGDLVEAARGLRWLAAVDLAAAERRDLVAARDREIRLADAGASR
;
A
#
# COMPACT_ATOMS: atom_id res chain seq x y z
N MET A 1 -22.34 14.02 19.71
CA MET A 1 -21.85 14.45 18.39
C MET A 1 -21.19 13.27 17.70
N THR A 2 -21.81 12.71 16.67
CA THR A 2 -21.20 11.71 15.78
C THR A 2 -20.39 12.42 14.70
N GLY A 3 -19.20 12.91 15.07
CA GLY A 3 -18.24 13.45 14.10
C GLY A 3 -17.46 12.31 13.46
N GLY A 4 -17.71 12.02 12.18
CA GLY A 4 -16.87 11.10 11.41
C GLY A 4 -15.49 11.69 11.12
N ILE A 5 -14.54 10.86 10.70
CA ILE A 5 -13.24 11.35 10.21
C ILE A 5 -13.47 12.13 8.91
N PRO A 6 -13.03 13.40 8.80
CA PRO A 6 -13.11 14.15 7.56
C PRO A 6 -12.40 13.45 6.42
N THR A 7 -13.05 13.30 5.26
CA THR A 7 -12.52 12.60 4.09
C THR A 7 -11.21 13.19 3.56
N HIS A 8 -11.02 14.50 3.66
CA HIS A 8 -9.75 15.14 3.27
C HIS A 8 -8.56 14.66 4.11
N LEU A 9 -8.81 14.16 5.33
CA LEU A 9 -7.77 13.56 6.17
C LEU A 9 -7.50 12.09 5.82
N LEU A 10 -8.21 11.48 4.87
CA LEU A 10 -8.05 10.07 4.48
C LEU A 10 -7.23 9.88 3.20
N THR A 11 -6.96 10.95 2.46
CA THR A 11 -6.13 10.88 1.25
C THR A 11 -4.65 10.91 1.65
N PRO A 12 -3.84 9.92 1.25
CA PRO A 12 -2.40 9.97 1.50
C PRO A 12 -1.76 11.19 0.87
N THR A 13 -0.86 11.82 1.61
CA THR A 13 0.02 12.85 1.04
C THR A 13 1.00 12.23 0.05
N ARG A 14 1.59 13.07 -0.82
CA ARG A 14 2.65 12.62 -1.75
C ARG A 14 3.82 11.96 -1.02
N THR A 15 4.20 12.50 0.14
CA THR A 15 5.29 11.97 0.96
C THR A 15 4.93 10.63 1.60
N GLU A 16 3.72 10.49 2.15
CA GLU A 16 3.25 9.20 2.70
C GLU A 16 3.23 8.11 1.62
N LEU A 17 2.75 8.44 0.42
CA LEU A 17 2.74 7.50 -0.71
C LEU A 17 4.16 7.15 -1.19
N ALA A 18 5.07 8.12 -1.30
CA ALA A 18 6.47 7.84 -1.65
C ALA A 18 7.15 6.92 -0.62
N ASN A 19 6.91 7.16 0.67
CA ASN A 19 7.43 6.31 1.74
C ASN A 19 6.83 4.90 1.68
N ALA A 20 5.53 4.77 1.42
CA ALA A 20 4.87 3.48 1.26
C ALA A 20 5.44 2.69 0.07
N ARG A 21 5.66 3.34 -1.08
CA ARG A 21 6.33 2.73 -2.25
C ARG A 21 7.71 2.20 -1.92
N ALA A 22 8.54 2.99 -1.25
CA ALA A 22 9.88 2.58 -0.85
C ALA A 22 9.83 1.38 0.12
N ALA A 23 8.94 1.43 1.10
CA ALA A 23 8.76 0.37 2.09
C ALA A 23 8.27 -0.94 1.45
N VAL A 24 7.30 -0.85 0.53
CA VAL A 24 6.78 -2.01 -0.21
C VAL A 24 7.86 -2.60 -1.12
N ALA A 25 8.55 -1.77 -1.90
CA ALA A 25 9.57 -2.23 -2.84
C ALA A 25 10.71 -2.99 -2.14
N ARG A 26 11.10 -2.58 -0.93
CA ARG A 26 12.14 -3.24 -0.13
C ARG A 26 11.80 -4.69 0.25
N ILE A 27 10.51 -5.01 0.40
CA ILE A 27 10.04 -6.34 0.83
C ILE A 27 9.54 -7.16 -0.35
N ALA A 28 8.85 -6.54 -1.30
CA ALA A 28 8.10 -7.24 -2.33
C ALA A 28 8.98 -8.02 -3.31
N GLY A 29 10.24 -7.60 -3.51
CA GLY A 29 11.07 -8.15 -4.57
C GLY A 29 10.38 -8.04 -5.93
N ASP A 30 10.65 -8.98 -6.82
CA ASP A 30 10.15 -9.01 -8.21
C ASP A 30 8.93 -9.94 -8.41
N THR A 31 8.12 -10.16 -7.38
CA THR A 31 6.95 -11.05 -7.48
C THR A 31 5.66 -10.38 -7.04
N VAL A 32 4.54 -10.78 -7.66
CA VAL A 32 3.19 -10.37 -7.23
C VAL A 32 2.90 -10.83 -5.80
N GLY A 33 3.31 -12.06 -5.45
CA GLY A 33 3.16 -12.60 -4.09
C GLY A 33 3.91 -11.77 -3.05
N GLY A 34 5.13 -11.33 -3.36
CA GLY A 34 5.90 -10.46 -2.49
C GLY A 34 5.24 -9.11 -2.25
N ALA A 35 4.53 -8.53 -3.23
CA ALA A 35 3.78 -7.30 -3.03
C ALA A 35 2.64 -7.46 -1.99
N TYR A 36 1.97 -8.61 -1.94
CA TYR A 36 0.98 -8.91 -0.90
C TYR A 36 1.63 -9.07 0.48
N VAL A 37 2.76 -9.80 0.55
CA VAL A 37 3.53 -9.95 1.79
C VAL A 37 3.99 -8.59 2.32
N ALA A 38 4.51 -7.74 1.44
CA ALA A 38 4.94 -6.39 1.78
C ALA A 38 3.79 -5.55 2.35
N ALA A 39 2.61 -5.58 1.72
CA ALA A 39 1.43 -4.90 2.23
C ALA A 39 1.02 -5.39 3.62
N ALA A 40 1.01 -6.71 3.83
CA ALA A 40 0.68 -7.31 5.12
C ALA A 40 1.68 -6.89 6.22
N VAL A 41 2.98 -6.97 5.94
CA VAL A 41 4.03 -6.57 6.87
C VAL A 41 3.94 -5.08 7.22
N GLN A 42 3.74 -4.21 6.24
CA GLN A 42 3.63 -2.76 6.46
C GLN A 42 2.33 -2.33 7.16
N SER A 43 1.32 -3.19 7.14
CA SER A 43 0.02 -2.96 7.79
C SER A 43 -0.09 -3.63 9.16
N ALA A 44 0.86 -4.48 9.54
CA ALA A 44 0.81 -5.22 10.80
C ALA A 44 0.71 -4.27 12.01
N GLY A 45 -0.19 -4.57 12.94
CA GLY A 45 -0.42 -3.78 14.16
C GLY A 45 -1.22 -2.49 13.98
N ARG A 46 -1.15 -1.85 12.81
CA ARG A 46 -1.81 -0.55 12.54
C ARG A 46 -3.33 -0.55 12.68
N PRO A 47 -4.08 -1.58 12.23
CA PRO A 47 -5.52 -1.62 12.51
C PRO A 47 -5.85 -1.52 14.00
N GLY A 48 -5.04 -2.14 14.87
CA GLY A 48 -5.21 -2.04 16.32
C GLY A 48 -4.96 -0.63 16.85
N GLU A 49 -3.93 0.06 16.33
CA GLU A 49 -3.63 1.46 16.66
C GLU A 49 -4.75 2.40 16.25
N VAL A 50 -5.29 2.22 15.04
CA VAL A 50 -6.45 2.99 14.53
C VAL A 50 -7.68 2.78 15.42
N ILE A 51 -8.00 1.53 15.77
CA ILE A 51 -9.13 1.22 16.66
C ILE A 51 -8.94 1.85 18.03
N ARG A 52 -7.72 1.82 18.59
CA ARG A 52 -7.40 2.48 19.86
C ARG A 52 -7.62 3.99 19.78
N ALA A 53 -7.11 4.65 18.74
CA ALA A 53 -7.27 6.09 18.54
C ALA A 53 -8.76 6.49 18.42
N LEU A 54 -9.55 5.72 17.66
CA LEU A 54 -10.99 5.91 17.55
C LEU A 54 -11.71 5.81 18.91
N ARG A 55 -11.37 4.81 19.73
CA ARG A 55 -11.94 4.65 21.08
C ARG A 55 -11.61 5.81 22.02
N GLN A 56 -10.47 6.47 21.80
CA GLN A 56 -10.02 7.62 22.58
C GLN A 56 -10.56 8.96 22.05
N GLY A 57 -11.27 8.95 20.92
CA GLY A 57 -11.73 10.16 20.25
C GLY A 57 -10.62 10.93 19.52
N ASP A 58 -9.43 10.33 19.36
CA ASP A 58 -8.31 10.93 18.62
C ASP A 58 -8.48 10.68 17.11
N LEU A 59 -9.30 11.53 16.48
CA LEU A 59 -9.61 11.43 15.05
C LEU A 59 -8.40 11.75 14.17
N VAL A 60 -7.43 12.53 14.66
CA VAL A 60 -6.23 12.90 13.89
C VAL A 60 -5.30 11.70 13.77
N GLU A 61 -5.06 11.00 14.88
CA GLU A 61 -4.22 9.80 14.86
C GLU A 61 -4.90 8.63 14.14
N ALA A 62 -6.22 8.47 14.31
CA ALA A 62 -6.98 7.49 13.54
C ALA A 62 -6.86 7.75 12.03
N ALA A 63 -7.02 9.01 11.60
CA ALA A 63 -6.87 9.39 10.20
C ALA A 63 -5.45 9.14 9.68
N ARG A 64 -4.41 9.42 10.48
CA ARG A 64 -3.02 9.14 10.11
C ARG A 64 -2.78 7.64 9.88
N GLY A 65 -3.29 6.79 10.77
CA GLY A 65 -3.20 5.34 10.59
C GLY A 65 -3.92 4.85 9.33
N LEU A 66 -5.13 5.36 9.07
CA LEU A 66 -5.89 5.03 7.86
C LEU A 66 -5.20 5.52 6.58
N ARG A 67 -4.65 6.73 6.55
CA ARG A 67 -3.88 7.24 5.40
C ARG A 67 -2.70 6.35 5.08
N TRP A 68 -1.96 5.91 6.10
CA TRP A 68 -0.85 5.01 5.85
C TRP A 68 -1.31 3.67 5.27
N LEU A 69 -2.37 3.07 5.81
CA LEU A 69 -2.93 1.83 5.27
C LEU A 69 -3.35 2.00 3.80
N ALA A 70 -4.00 3.12 3.46
CA ALA A 70 -4.35 3.45 2.08
C ALA A 70 -3.10 3.65 1.20
N ALA A 71 -2.05 4.30 1.71
CA ALA A 71 -0.79 4.49 1.00
C ALA A 71 -0.10 3.16 0.69
N VAL A 72 -0.08 2.24 1.66
CA VAL A 72 0.50 0.89 1.51
C VAL A 72 -0.29 0.06 0.51
N ASP A 73 -1.61 0.09 0.58
CA ASP A 73 -2.46 -0.65 -0.37
C ASP A 73 -2.23 -0.17 -1.81
N LEU A 74 -2.24 1.15 -2.02
CA LEU A 74 -1.96 1.74 -3.33
C LEU A 74 -0.55 1.40 -3.83
N ALA A 75 0.48 1.54 -2.97
CA ALA A 75 1.85 1.18 -3.33
C ALA A 75 2.01 -0.30 -3.68
N ALA A 76 1.31 -1.19 -2.98
CA ALA A 76 1.32 -2.62 -3.28
C ALA A 76 0.59 -2.93 -4.59
N ALA A 77 -0.54 -2.26 -4.87
CA ALA A 77 -1.24 -2.38 -6.15
C ALA A 77 -0.35 -1.96 -7.32
N GLU A 78 0.27 -0.79 -7.24
CA GLU A 78 1.21 -0.30 -8.25
C GLU A 78 2.36 -1.28 -8.47
N ARG A 79 2.91 -1.88 -7.40
CA ARG A 79 3.98 -2.86 -7.53
C ARG A 79 3.50 -4.14 -8.23
N ARG A 80 2.30 -4.63 -7.93
CA ARG A 80 1.71 -5.80 -8.61
C ARG A 80 1.55 -5.54 -10.11
N ASP A 81 1.06 -4.36 -10.48
CA ASP A 81 0.86 -3.98 -11.88
C ASP A 81 2.19 -3.89 -12.63
N LEU A 82 3.23 -3.32 -12.02
CA LEU A 82 4.57 -3.26 -12.60
C LEU A 82 5.18 -4.65 -12.82
N VAL A 83 5.05 -5.55 -11.85
CA VAL A 83 5.56 -6.92 -12.00
C VAL A 83 4.79 -7.67 -13.09
N ALA A 84 3.46 -7.57 -13.10
CA ALA A 84 2.63 -8.23 -14.12
C ALA A 84 2.89 -7.72 -15.54
N ALA A 85 3.17 -6.41 -15.69
CA ALA A 85 3.57 -5.82 -16.97
C ALA A 85 4.91 -6.38 -17.44
N ARG A 86 5.92 -6.41 -16.57
CA ARG A 86 7.25 -6.96 -16.87
C ARG A 86 7.18 -8.44 -17.26
N ASP A 87 6.42 -9.25 -16.52
CA ASP A 87 6.25 -10.68 -16.84
C ASP A 87 5.56 -10.91 -18.18
N ARG A 88 4.69 -9.97 -18.61
CA ARG A 88 4.06 -10.01 -19.93
C ARG A 88 5.06 -9.67 -21.03
N GLU A 89 5.88 -8.64 -20.82
CA GLU A 89 6.92 -8.23 -21.79
C GLU A 89 7.93 -9.35 -22.03
N ILE A 90 8.41 -10.01 -20.97
CA ILE A 90 9.36 -11.13 -21.08
C ILE A 90 8.76 -12.28 -21.91
N ARG A 91 7.53 -12.70 -21.60
CA ARG A 91 6.85 -13.77 -22.35
C ARG A 91 6.67 -13.45 -23.83
N LEU A 92 6.40 -12.18 -24.17
CA LEU A 92 6.28 -11.74 -25.56
C LEU A 92 7.63 -11.75 -26.28
N ALA A 93 8.71 -11.36 -25.60
CA ALA A 93 10.06 -11.41 -26.16
C ALA A 93 10.49 -12.86 -26.46
N ASP A 94 10.26 -13.79 -25.53
CA ASP A 94 10.59 -15.21 -25.70
C ASP A 94 9.81 -15.86 -26.86
N ALA A 95 8.52 -15.50 -27.00
CA ALA A 95 7.67 -15.98 -28.09
C ALA A 95 8.06 -15.37 -29.47
N GLY A 96 8.71 -14.21 -29.48
CA GLY A 96 9.23 -13.57 -30.69
C GLY A 96 10.58 -14.11 -31.13
N ALA A 97 11.46 -14.47 -30.19
CA ALA A 97 12.78 -15.04 -30.45
C ALA A 97 12.74 -16.51 -30.94
N SER A 98 11.58 -17.17 -30.84
CA SER A 98 11.37 -18.57 -31.25
C SER A 98 10.84 -18.72 -32.68
N ARG A 99 10.83 -17.65 -33.49
CA ARG A 99 10.43 -17.66 -34.91
C ARG A 99 11.62 -17.31 -35.79
#